data_AF-A0A8C9LKB3-F1
#
_entry.id   AF-A0A8C9LKB3-F1
#
_cell.length_a   1.000
_cell.length_b   1.000
_cell.length_c   1.000
_cell.angle_alpha   90.00
_cell.angle_beta   90.00
_cell.angle_gamma   90.00
#
_symmetry.space_group_name_H-M   'P 1'
#
loop_
_entity.id
_entity.type
_entity.pdbx_description
1 polymer ?
#
loop_
_entity_poly.entity_id
_entity_poly.type
_entity_poly.pdbx_seq_one_letter_code
_entity_poly.pdbx_strand_id
1 'polypeptide(L)'
;MVRPEYSSPPEFFYNEDEAKKYIRNSRIREIQSQMTERAIELLVLPDTPCLLLDIGCGSGLSGMTLNEFDHFWIGIDISIHMIKKKNSKINIFCK
;
A
#
# COMPACT_ATOMS: atom_id res chain seq x y z
N MET A 1 -0.77 6.76 -17.54
CA MET A 1 -1.83 7.19 -16.60
C MET A 1 -1.46 8.58 -16.13
N VAL A 2 -2.38 9.55 -16.17
CA VAL A 2 -2.11 10.91 -15.66
C VAL A 2 -2.01 10.81 -14.14
N ARG A 3 -1.02 11.51 -13.58
CA ARG A 3 -0.83 11.67 -12.14
C ARG A 3 -2.15 12.16 -11.50
N PRO A 4 -2.77 11.41 -10.58
CA PRO A 4 -4.09 11.74 -10.01
C PRO A 4 -4.18 13.17 -9.47
N GLU A 5 -3.07 13.69 -8.93
CA GLU A 5 -2.94 15.05 -8.40
C GLU A 5 -3.17 16.17 -9.44
N TYR A 6 -3.09 15.87 -10.73
CA TYR A 6 -3.38 16.83 -11.82
C TYR A 6 -4.78 16.70 -12.39
N SER A 7 -5.54 15.68 -11.97
CA SER A 7 -6.77 15.28 -12.65
C SER A 7 -8.01 15.70 -11.87
N SER A 8 -8.03 15.57 -10.54
CA SER A 8 -9.14 15.95 -9.68
C SER A 8 -8.70 16.01 -8.21
N PRO A 9 -9.49 16.61 -7.30
CA PRO A 9 -9.21 16.57 -5.87
C PRO A 9 -9.09 15.13 -5.34
N PRO A 10 -8.27 14.88 -4.31
CA PRO A 10 -8.05 13.55 -3.74
C PRO A 10 -9.34 12.82 -3.35
N GLU A 11 -10.37 13.54 -2.89
CA GLU A 11 -11.65 12.98 -2.44
C GLU A 11 -12.38 12.17 -3.53
N PHE A 12 -12.13 12.46 -4.81
CA PHE A 12 -12.73 11.72 -5.92
C PHE A 12 -12.03 10.40 -6.23
N PHE A 13 -10.76 10.25 -5.85
CA PHE A 13 -9.97 9.03 -6.10
C PHE A 13 -9.94 8.09 -4.90
N TYR A 14 -10.07 8.64 -3.70
CA TYR A 14 -10.03 7.90 -2.44
C TYR A 14 -11.43 7.59 -1.89
N ASN A 15 -12.43 7.40 -2.76
CA ASN A 15 -13.75 6.92 -2.36
C ASN A 15 -13.78 5.38 -2.28
N GLU A 16 -14.79 4.83 -1.60
CA GLU A 16 -14.89 3.38 -1.35
C GLU A 16 -14.99 2.54 -2.63
N ASP A 17 -15.62 3.05 -3.69
CA ASP A 17 -15.82 2.30 -4.93
C ASP A 17 -14.57 2.28 -5.81
N GLU A 18 -13.87 3.41 -5.92
CA GLU A 18 -12.59 3.49 -6.62
C GLU A 18 -11.50 2.70 -5.88
N ALA A 19 -11.48 2.72 -4.55
CA ALA A 19 -10.61 1.87 -3.75
C ALA A 19 -10.82 0.37 -4.05
N LYS A 20 -12.09 -0.08 -4.12
CA LYS A 20 -12.42 -1.47 -4.47
C LYS A 20 -12.00 -1.83 -5.89
N LYS A 21 -12.18 -0.94 -6.86
CA LYS A 21 -11.73 -1.15 -8.24
C LYS A 21 -10.22 -1.23 -8.33
N TYR A 22 -9.50 -0.37 -7.60
CA TYR A 22 -8.04 -0.35 -7.52
C TYR A 22 -7.50 -1.67 -6.99
N ILE A 23 -8.06 -2.17 -5.88
CA ILE A 23 -7.68 -3.45 -5.27
C ILE A 23 -7.93 -4.65 -6.20
N ARG A 24 -9.05 -4.63 -6.94
CA ARG A 24 -9.46 -5.73 -7.83
C ARG A 24 -8.78 -5.72 -9.19
N ASN A 25 -8.11 -4.63 -9.56
CA ASN A 25 -7.45 -4.51 -10.86
C ASN A 25 -6.12 -5.30 -10.85
N SER A 26 -6.08 -6.42 -11.57
CA SER A 26 -4.92 -7.30 -11.65
C SER A 26 -3.66 -6.58 -12.14
N ARG A 27 -3.80 -5.68 -13.11
CA ARG A 27 -2.68 -4.88 -13.62
C ARG A 27 -2.09 -3.95 -12.55
N ILE A 28 -2.94 -3.35 -11.73
CA ILE A 28 -2.49 -2.48 -10.62
C ILE A 28 -1.77 -3.32 -9.57
N ARG A 29 -2.32 -4.48 -9.19
CA ARG A 29 -1.68 -5.40 -8.24
C ARG A 29 -0.29 -5.81 -8.71
N GLU A 30 -0.16 -6.19 -9.97
CA GLU A 30 1.12 -6.59 -10.59
C GLU A 30 2.14 -5.45 -10.55
N ILE A 31 1.75 -4.25 -10.96
CA ILE A 31 2.63 -3.07 -10.94
C ILE A 31 3.07 -2.74 -9.50
N GLN A 32 2.15 -2.78 -8.52
CA GLN A 32 2.48 -2.53 -7.11
C GLN A 32 3.43 -3.59 -6.53
N SER A 33 3.27 -4.87 -6.91
CA SER A 33 4.20 -5.93 -6.49
C SER A 33 5.60 -5.68 -7.04
N GLN A 34 5.72 -5.47 -8.35
CA GLN A 34 7.01 -5.21 -9.01
C GLN A 34 7.71 -3.96 -8.45
N MET A 35 6.96 -2.89 -8.16
CA MET A 35 7.53 -1.70 -7.52
C MET A 35 7.99 -1.97 -6.09
N THR A 36 7.26 -2.80 -5.33
CA THR A 36 7.62 -3.15 -3.96
C THR A 36 8.82 -4.07 -3.91
N GLU A 37 8.89 -5.08 -4.79
CA GLU A 37 10.08 -5.93 -4.99
C GLU A 37 11.31 -5.08 -5.28
N ARG A 38 11.20 -4.13 -6.22
CA ARG A 38 12.30 -3.23 -6.55
C ARG A 38 12.70 -2.34 -5.37
N ALA A 39 11.74 -1.89 -4.55
CA ALA A 39 12.03 -1.12 -3.36
C ALA A 39 12.79 -1.96 -2.31
N ILE A 40 12.40 -3.22 -2.10
CA ILE A 40 13.11 -4.14 -1.19
C ILE A 40 14.57 -4.32 -1.65
N GLU A 41 14.80 -4.55 -2.94
CA GLU A 41 16.16 -4.67 -3.49
C GLU A 41 17.02 -3.43 -3.21
N LEU A 42 16.42 -2.24 -3.33
CA LEU A 42 17.10 -0.96 -3.10
C LEU A 42 17.36 -0.67 -1.61
N LEU A 43 16.61 -1.28 -0.71
CA LEU A 43 16.81 -1.12 0.74
C LEU A 43 18.04 -1.87 1.26
N VAL A 44 18.57 -2.84 0.50
CA VAL A 44 19.75 -3.64 0.86
C VAL A 44 19.62 -4.20 2.28
N LEU A 45 18.46 -4.81 2.56
CA LEU A 45 18.15 -5.40 3.85
C LEU A 45 19.03 -6.64 4.10
N PRO A 46 19.31 -6.98 5.36
CA PRO A 46 19.95 -8.24 5.70
C PRO A 46 19.07 -9.44 5.29
N ASP A 47 19.69 -10.61 5.12
CA ASP A 47 19.02 -11.90 4.84
C ASP A 47 18.24 -12.45 6.08
N THR A 48 17.54 -11.58 6.79
CA THR A 48 16.75 -11.88 7.99
C THR A 48 15.44 -11.09 8.00
N PRO A 49 14.35 -11.62 8.58
CA PRO A 49 13.11 -10.88 8.76
C PRO A 49 13.33 -9.52 9.43
N CYS A 50 12.83 -8.45 8.81
CA CYS A 50 12.88 -7.09 9.30
C CYS A 50 11.48 -6.57 9.65
N LEU A 51 11.40 -5.58 10.54
CA LEU A 51 10.17 -4.81 10.77
C LEU A 51 10.22 -3.51 9.94
N LEU A 52 9.28 -3.37 8.99
CA LEU A 52 9.24 -2.27 8.04
C LEU A 52 8.04 -1.34 8.30
N LEU A 53 8.21 -0.05 8.02
CA LEU A 53 7.12 0.93 8.02
C LEU A 53 6.72 1.24 6.58
N ASP A 54 5.51 0.87 6.19
CA ASP A 54 4.95 1.13 4.86
C ASP A 54 4.13 2.42 4.88
N ILE A 55 4.68 3.50 4.32
CA ILE A 55 4.07 4.83 4.32
C ILE A 55 3.26 5.04 3.05
N GLY A 56 1.97 5.34 3.21
CA GLY A 56 1.04 5.36 2.08
C GLY A 56 0.67 3.94 1.66
N CYS A 57 0.49 3.04 2.63
CA CYS A 57 0.28 1.61 2.37
C CYS A 57 -1.03 1.33 1.62
N GLY A 58 -1.94 2.31 1.52
CA GLY A 58 -3.23 2.19 0.87
C GLY A 58 -3.99 0.97 1.39
N SER A 59 -4.32 0.06 0.48
CA SER A 59 -5.04 -1.17 0.78
C SER A 59 -4.14 -2.33 1.21
N GLY A 60 -2.86 -2.08 1.47
CA GLY A 60 -1.87 -3.07 1.90
C GLY A 60 -1.33 -3.95 0.78
N LEU A 61 -1.37 -3.52 -0.49
CA LEU A 61 -0.84 -4.32 -1.61
C LEU A 61 0.69 -4.51 -1.52
N SER A 62 1.42 -3.45 -1.23
CA SER A 62 2.85 -3.49 -0.91
C SER A 62 3.12 -4.39 0.29
N GLY A 63 2.30 -4.26 1.33
CA GLY A 63 2.33 -5.16 2.48
C GLY A 63 2.21 -6.64 2.15
N MET A 64 1.41 -7.04 1.15
CA MET A 64 1.35 -8.45 0.70
C MET A 64 2.70 -8.92 0.15
N THR A 65 3.36 -8.09 -0.67
CA THR A 65 4.70 -8.40 -1.19
C THR A 65 5.74 -8.44 -0.06
N LEU A 66 5.71 -7.48 0.90
CA LEU A 66 6.57 -7.54 2.10
C LEU A 66 6.38 -8.87 2.86
N ASN A 67 5.16 -9.42 2.87
CA ASN A 67 4.88 -10.69 3.51
C ASN A 67 5.54 -11.87 2.81
N GLU A 68 5.56 -11.86 1.48
CA GLU A 68 6.17 -12.90 0.63
C GLU A 68 7.70 -12.95 0.80
N PHE A 69 8.32 -11.81 1.10
CA PHE A 69 9.75 -11.68 1.45
C PHE A 69 10.04 -11.93 2.94
N ASP A 70 9.08 -12.46 3.69
CA ASP A 70 9.18 -12.79 5.12
C ASP A 70 9.54 -11.59 6.02
N HIS A 71 9.08 -10.39 5.66
CA HIS A 71 9.17 -9.22 6.53
C HIS A 71 7.89 -9.00 7.33
N PHE A 72 8.05 -8.38 8.50
CA PHE A 72 6.97 -7.81 9.28
C PHE A 72 6.78 -6.35 8.86
N TRP A 73 5.57 -5.84 8.94
CA TRP A 73 5.34 -4.44 8.59
C TRP A 73 4.17 -3.82 9.33
N ILE A 74 4.30 -2.51 9.52
CA ILE A 74 3.26 -1.62 9.99
C ILE A 74 2.98 -0.65 8.84
N GLY A 75 1.74 -0.59 8.38
CA GLY A 75 1.30 0.32 7.33
C GLY A 75 0.64 1.56 7.91
N ILE A 76 0.86 2.72 7.29
CA ILE A 76 0.12 3.96 7.57
C ILE A 76 -0.44 4.55 6.28
N ASP A 77 -1.69 5.02 6.29
CA ASP A 77 -2.28 5.78 5.18
C ASP A 77 -3.27 6.84 5.68
N ILE A 78 -3.37 7.93 4.95
CA ILE A 78 -4.28 9.04 5.22
C ILE A 78 -5.73 8.70 4.81
N SER A 79 -5.91 7.82 3.82
CA SER A 79 -7.19 7.44 3.27
C SER A 79 -7.87 6.34 4.11
N ILE A 80 -8.96 6.72 4.77
CA ILE A 80 -9.79 5.79 5.54
C ILE A 80 -10.47 4.73 4.69
N HIS A 81 -10.77 5.07 3.43
CA HIS A 81 -11.43 4.16 2.49
C HIS A 81 -10.47 3.08 1.97
N MET A 82 -9.16 3.32 2.00
CA MET A 82 -8.15 2.35 1.58
C MET A 82 -7.84 1.33 2.68
N ILE A 83 -7.83 1.72 3.97
CA ILE A 83 -7.39 0.82 5.07
C ILE A 83 -8.51 0.00 5.72
N LYS A 84 -9.78 0.43 5.64
CA LYS A 84 -10.99 -0.17 6.25
C LYS A 84 -10.79 -1.38 7.22
N LYS A 85 -10.10 -1.16 8.34
CA LYS A 85 -10.26 -1.84 9.64
C LYS A 85 -9.97 -0.80 10.74
N LYS A 86 -10.92 -0.67 11.67
CA LYS A 86 -11.13 0.46 12.58
C LYS A 86 -9.96 0.73 13.56
N ASN A 87 -9.47 1.97 13.63
CA ASN A 87 -9.57 2.91 14.78
C ASN A 87 -8.55 4.08 14.68
N SER A 88 -9.08 5.30 14.72
CA SER A 88 -8.52 6.61 15.14
C SER A 88 -7.19 7.18 14.55
N LYS A 89 -7.35 8.37 13.93
CA LYS A 89 -6.38 9.43 13.53
C LYS A 89 -5.26 9.08 12.54
N ILE A 90 -4.66 7.88 12.60
CA ILE A 90 -3.78 7.32 11.57
C ILE A 90 -4.25 5.89 11.37
N ASN A 91 -4.67 5.55 10.15
CA ASN A 91 -5.16 4.20 9.87
C ASN A 91 -3.94 3.27 9.76
N ILE A 92 -3.92 2.21 10.58
CA ILE A 92 -2.77 1.31 10.70
C ILE A 92 -3.12 -0.08 10.14
N PHE A 93 -2.21 -0.66 9.37
CA PHE A 93 -2.24 -2.06 8.96
C PHE A 93 -1.09 -2.82 9.62
N CYS A 94 -1.31 -4.07 10.05
CA CYS A 94 -0.27 -4.92 10.61
C CYS A 94 -0.40 -6.32 10.02
N LYS A 95 0.74 -6.92 9.63
CA LYS A 95 0.89 -8.37 9.51
C LYS A 95 1.13 -8.99 10.88
#